data_AF-A0A9E0VI20-F1
#
_entry.id   AF-A0A9E0VI20-F1
#
_cell.length_a   1.000
_cell.length_b   1.000
_cell.length_c   1.000
_cell.angle_alpha   90.00
_cell.angle_beta   90.00
_cell.angle_gamma   90.00
#
_symmetry.space_group_name_H-M   'P 1'
#
loop_
_entity.id
_entity.type
_entity.pdbx_description
1 polymer ?
#
loop_
_entity_poly.entity_id
_entity_poly.type
_entity_poly.pdbx_seq_one_letter_code
_entity_poly.pdbx_strand_id
1 'polypeptide(L)'
;MRLPVTVAVFIVLFSAAAFGQELTREQKLLRIDELNSQIQALETDVLLPAPKDLRQAEKEGFEVFRLMPRERYDGKLLAIPGGGAYYSFTNRANVYRIPQLELGRNNMSVGFAGANYGFIADLGAISLADVTTETSEIGFLLNYRPPAKEREVRVEQRKSYEYETESGTYRDRAPVNVGHVYALRAISFEEADVLVAFKVVRKDTDGSLIIFWKMLKDFEKPRLIREEQSLNSGSAFVSARYDGSLAARVEAELKKRGFTDVRVFEEKKLLVLSGTVPKGKLAEVLRLVQKLNGGKPVYNELTEK
;
A
#
# COMPACT_ATOMS: atom_id res chain seq x y z
N MET A 1 -34.72 7.79 -59.65
CA MET A 1 -35.29 8.90 -58.84
C MET A 1 -34.14 9.67 -58.22
N ARG A 2 -33.98 10.94 -58.61
CA ARG A 2 -32.94 11.86 -58.14
C ARG A 2 -33.56 12.74 -57.06
N LEU A 3 -32.98 12.75 -55.85
CA LEU A 3 -33.34 13.71 -54.79
C LEU A 3 -32.39 14.92 -54.86
N PRO A 4 -32.91 16.15 -54.81
CA PRO A 4 -32.08 17.35 -54.88
C PRO A 4 -31.39 17.61 -53.55
N VAL A 5 -30.10 17.93 -53.69
CA VAL A 5 -29.22 18.50 -52.68
C VAL A 5 -29.70 19.92 -52.37
N THR A 6 -30.22 20.14 -51.17
CA THR A 6 -30.45 21.50 -50.65
C THR A 6 -29.48 21.76 -49.51
N VAL A 7 -28.38 22.40 -49.89
CA VAL A 7 -27.36 22.96 -49.00
C VAL A 7 -27.97 24.16 -48.28
N ALA A 8 -28.14 24.06 -46.95
CA ALA A 8 -28.37 25.21 -46.09
C ALA A 8 -27.13 25.38 -45.20
N VAL A 9 -26.15 26.11 -45.72
CA VAL A 9 -24.99 26.59 -44.96
C VAL A 9 -25.44 27.82 -44.19
N PHE A 10 -25.90 27.62 -42.96
CA PHE A 10 -26.09 28.69 -41.99
C PHE A 10 -24.74 28.92 -41.28
N ILE A 11 -23.93 29.84 -41.83
CA ILE A 11 -22.78 30.39 -41.12
C ILE A 11 -23.33 31.40 -40.11
N VAL A 12 -23.53 30.93 -38.88
CA VAL A 12 -23.78 31.82 -37.74
C VAL A 12 -22.42 32.30 -37.24
N LEU A 13 -22.04 33.49 -37.67
CA LEU A 13 -20.95 34.28 -37.11
C LEU A 13 -21.36 34.81 -35.72
N PHE A 14 -21.36 33.96 -34.69
CA PHE A 14 -21.28 34.41 -33.29
C PHE A 14 -19.80 34.57 -32.91
N SER A 15 -19.19 35.67 -33.38
CA SER A 15 -17.88 36.09 -32.87
C SER A 15 -18.03 36.68 -31.47
N ALA A 16 -17.62 35.88 -30.49
CA ALA A 16 -16.67 36.26 -29.44
C ALA A 16 -16.88 37.63 -28.75
N ALA A 17 -17.79 37.64 -27.78
CA ALA A 17 -17.64 38.47 -26.58
C ALA A 17 -17.78 37.59 -25.32
N ALA A 18 -17.10 36.44 -25.32
CA ALA A 18 -16.77 35.77 -24.07
C ALA A 18 -15.67 36.60 -23.39
N PHE A 19 -16.06 37.73 -22.80
CA PHE A 19 -15.23 38.43 -21.84
C PHE A 19 -14.84 37.40 -20.79
N GLY A 20 -13.56 37.04 -20.75
CA GLY A 20 -13.00 36.11 -19.78
C GLY A 20 -13.19 36.70 -18.40
N GLN A 21 -14.32 36.38 -17.75
CA GLN A 21 -14.48 36.63 -16.34
C GLN A 21 -13.38 35.82 -15.65
N GLU A 22 -12.44 36.52 -15.03
CA GLU A 22 -11.46 35.86 -14.19
C GLU A 22 -12.20 35.13 -13.08
N LEU A 23 -12.03 33.81 -13.01
CA LEU A 23 -12.58 33.00 -11.93
C LEU A 23 -12.09 33.56 -10.60
N THR A 24 -13.02 33.73 -9.65
CA THR A 24 -12.66 34.06 -8.27
C THR A 24 -11.80 32.94 -7.68
N ARG A 25 -11.07 33.23 -6.60
CA ARG A 25 -10.27 32.21 -5.90
C ARG A 25 -11.12 31.01 -5.49
N GLU A 26 -12.34 31.25 -4.99
CA GLU A 26 -13.26 30.18 -4.58
C GLU A 26 -13.69 29.31 -5.76
N GLN A 27 -14.04 29.92 -6.89
CA GLN A 27 -14.37 29.18 -8.11
C GLN A 27 -13.18 28.37 -8.63
N LYS A 28 -11.95 28.90 -8.53
CA LYS A 28 -10.72 28.16 -8.88
C LYS A 28 -10.52 26.94 -7.98
N LEU A 29 -10.76 27.06 -6.67
CA LEU A 29 -10.65 25.94 -5.73
C LEU A 29 -11.69 24.85 -6.01
N LEU A 30 -12.96 25.23 -6.21
CA LEU A 30 -14.01 24.27 -6.58
C LEU A 30 -13.67 23.53 -7.88
N ARG A 31 -13.13 24.24 -8.87
CA ARG A 31 -12.70 23.63 -10.13
C ARG A 31 -11.53 22.65 -9.95
N ILE A 32 -10.59 22.97 -9.05
CA ILE A 32 -9.49 22.05 -8.70
C ILE A 32 -10.05 20.76 -8.09
N ASP A 33 -11.01 20.86 -7.16
CA ASP A 33 -11.61 19.67 -6.53
C ASP A 33 -12.39 18.80 -7.52
N GLU A 34 -13.12 19.42 -8.45
CA GLU A 34 -13.81 18.72 -9.54
C GLU A 34 -12.84 17.99 -10.45
N LEU A 35 -11.76 18.65 -10.87
CA LEU A 35 -10.72 18.04 -11.70
C LEU A 35 -9.99 16.91 -10.97
N ASN A 36 -9.70 17.07 -9.68
CA ASN A 36 -9.11 16.00 -8.88
C ASN A 36 -10.01 14.77 -8.80
N SER A 37 -11.33 14.97 -8.70
CA SER A 37 -12.30 13.87 -8.69
C SER A 37 -12.37 13.16 -10.05
N GLN A 38 -12.30 13.90 -11.17
CA GLN A 38 -12.21 13.32 -12.51
C GLN A 38 -10.90 12.56 -12.71
N ILE A 39 -9.78 13.10 -12.23
CA ILE A 39 -8.47 12.42 -12.25
C ILE A 39 -8.57 11.10 -11.48
N GLN A 40 -9.09 11.11 -10.25
CA GLN A 40 -9.23 9.89 -9.44
C GLN A 40 -10.09 8.82 -10.10
N ALA A 41 -11.18 9.20 -10.78
CA ALA A 41 -12.01 8.28 -11.54
C ALA A 41 -11.21 7.63 -12.70
N LEU A 42 -10.48 8.43 -13.47
CA LEU A 42 -9.63 7.93 -14.55
C LEU A 42 -8.47 7.06 -14.03
N GLU A 43 -7.87 7.42 -12.89
CA GLU A 43 -6.82 6.61 -12.26
C GLU A 43 -7.35 5.24 -11.86
N THR A 44 -8.57 5.19 -11.31
CA THR A 44 -9.24 3.93 -10.98
C THR A 44 -9.44 3.09 -12.23
N ASP A 45 -9.95 3.68 -13.30
CA ASP A 45 -10.17 2.99 -14.58
C ASP A 45 -8.86 2.46 -15.19
N VAL A 46 -7.75 3.20 -15.09
CA VAL A 46 -6.43 2.77 -15.57
C VAL A 46 -5.92 1.55 -14.81
N LEU A 47 -6.17 1.49 -13.49
CA LEU A 47 -5.74 0.37 -12.64
C LEU A 47 -6.66 -0.85 -12.74
N LEU A 48 -7.86 -0.69 -13.28
CA LEU A 48 -8.77 -1.82 -13.45
C LEU A 48 -8.32 -2.73 -14.61
N PRO A 49 -8.40 -4.06 -14.42
CA PRO A 49 -8.33 -5.01 -15.53
C PRO A 49 -9.47 -4.76 -16.53
N ALA A 50 -9.29 -5.16 -17.79
CA ALA A 50 -10.36 -5.00 -18.76
C ALA A 50 -11.57 -5.89 -18.39
N PRO A 51 -12.81 -5.53 -18.78
CA PRO A 51 -14.00 -6.32 -18.45
C PRO A 51 -13.94 -7.79 -18.89
N LYS A 52 -13.21 -8.08 -19.97
CA LYS A 52 -12.99 -9.47 -20.42
C LYS A 52 -12.11 -10.26 -19.46
N ASP A 53 -11.11 -9.63 -18.85
CA ASP A 53 -10.17 -10.27 -17.93
C ASP A 53 -10.90 -10.56 -16.60
N LEU A 54 -11.73 -9.61 -16.14
CA LEU A 54 -12.62 -9.78 -14.98
C LEU A 54 -13.56 -10.99 -15.15
N ARG A 55 -14.30 -11.05 -16.26
CA ARG A 55 -15.19 -12.18 -16.55
C ARG A 55 -14.46 -13.52 -16.66
N GLN A 56 -13.25 -13.51 -17.22
CA GLN A 56 -12.45 -14.73 -17.35
C GLN A 56 -11.98 -15.21 -15.97
N ALA A 57 -11.42 -14.32 -15.15
CA ALA A 57 -10.98 -14.65 -13.80
C ALA A 57 -12.15 -15.17 -12.95
N GLU A 58 -13.31 -14.50 -13.00
CA GLU A 58 -14.53 -14.94 -12.32
C GLU A 58 -14.97 -16.34 -12.77
N LYS A 59 -15.00 -16.61 -14.08
CA LYS A 59 -15.35 -17.93 -14.64
C LYS A 59 -14.38 -19.02 -14.16
N GLU A 60 -13.10 -18.70 -14.01
CA GLU A 60 -12.07 -19.63 -13.55
C GLU A 60 -11.99 -19.72 -12.01
N GLY A 61 -12.76 -18.91 -11.28
CA GLY A 61 -12.74 -18.88 -9.82
C GLY A 61 -11.50 -18.19 -9.22
N PHE A 62 -10.94 -17.21 -9.93
CA PHE A 62 -9.76 -16.45 -9.52
C PHE A 62 -10.07 -14.96 -9.34
N GLU A 63 -9.22 -14.29 -8.58
CA GLU A 63 -9.19 -12.83 -8.51
C GLU A 63 -8.24 -12.28 -9.58
N VAL A 64 -8.45 -11.03 -10.01
CA VAL A 64 -7.61 -10.39 -11.03
C VAL A 64 -7.31 -8.94 -10.67
N PHE A 65 -6.09 -8.50 -10.97
CA PHE A 65 -5.69 -7.11 -10.86
C PHE A 65 -4.70 -6.74 -11.97
N ARG A 66 -4.52 -5.42 -12.15
CA ARG A 66 -3.47 -4.86 -12.99
C ARG A 66 -2.31 -4.40 -12.11
N LEU A 67 -1.08 -4.75 -12.51
CA LEU A 67 0.13 -4.28 -11.86
C LEU A 67 0.92 -3.38 -12.82
N MET A 68 1.15 -2.12 -12.44
CA MET A 68 1.81 -1.14 -13.31
C MET A 68 3.34 -1.25 -13.20
N PRO A 69 4.11 -0.90 -14.23
CA PRO A 69 5.57 -0.84 -14.10
C PRO A 69 5.98 0.38 -13.26
N ARG A 70 6.86 0.15 -12.27
CA ARG A 70 7.45 1.22 -11.45
C ARG A 70 8.16 2.27 -12.29
N GLU A 71 8.25 3.50 -11.77
CA GLU A 71 8.95 4.66 -12.33
C GLU A 71 8.36 5.24 -13.63
N ARG A 72 7.42 4.52 -14.27
CA ARG A 72 6.75 5.00 -15.48
C ARG A 72 5.61 5.97 -15.18
N TYR A 73 4.80 5.68 -14.16
CA TYR A 73 3.57 6.41 -13.84
C TYR A 73 3.61 7.23 -12.55
N ASP A 74 4.55 6.92 -11.65
CA ASP A 74 4.67 7.51 -10.31
C ASP A 74 4.87 9.02 -10.36
N GLY A 75 3.94 9.77 -9.74
CA GLY A 75 3.95 11.23 -9.69
C GLY A 75 3.79 11.94 -11.04
N LYS A 76 3.53 11.20 -12.12
CA LYS A 76 3.39 11.75 -13.49
C LYS A 76 1.96 11.68 -13.99
N LEU A 77 1.37 10.48 -13.93
CA LEU A 77 0.04 10.20 -14.47
C LEU A 77 -0.93 9.69 -13.41
N LEU A 78 -0.41 9.04 -12.36
CA LEU A 78 -1.20 8.53 -11.26
C LEU A 78 -0.73 9.21 -9.96
N ALA A 79 -1.67 9.77 -9.21
CA ALA A 79 -1.47 10.40 -7.91
C ALA A 79 -1.24 9.36 -6.80
N ILE A 80 -1.60 8.09 -7.04
CA ILE A 80 -1.34 7.00 -6.11
C ILE A 80 0.18 6.78 -6.01
N PRO A 81 0.77 6.83 -4.79
CA PRO A 81 2.19 6.62 -4.59
C PRO A 81 2.68 5.31 -5.21
N GLY A 82 3.80 5.35 -5.91
CA GLY A 82 4.35 4.21 -6.63
C GLY A 82 3.66 3.93 -7.97
N GLY A 83 2.70 4.76 -8.39
CA GLY A 83 2.08 4.71 -9.73
C GLY A 83 1.39 3.38 -10.05
N GLY A 84 0.78 2.73 -9.05
CA GLY A 84 0.13 1.43 -9.21
C GLY A 84 1.06 0.23 -9.32
N ALA A 85 2.37 0.42 -9.11
CA ALA A 85 3.37 -0.64 -9.27
C ALA A 85 3.46 -1.62 -8.11
N TYR A 86 2.63 -1.42 -7.08
CA TYR A 86 2.60 -2.17 -5.84
C TYR A 86 1.19 -2.71 -5.63
N TYR A 87 1.06 -3.97 -5.21
CA TYR A 87 -0.22 -4.59 -4.92
C TYR A 87 -0.22 -5.26 -3.56
N SER A 88 -1.33 -5.10 -2.84
CA SER A 88 -1.60 -5.80 -1.59
C SER A 88 -2.67 -6.85 -1.81
N PHE A 89 -2.34 -8.13 -1.57
CA PHE A 89 -3.30 -9.23 -1.63
C PHE A 89 -4.30 -9.19 -0.47
N THR A 90 -3.88 -8.69 0.70
CA THR A 90 -4.78 -8.53 1.86
C THR A 90 -5.81 -7.44 1.63
N ASN A 91 -5.39 -6.31 1.04
CA ASN A 91 -6.29 -5.18 0.77
C ASN A 91 -6.96 -5.27 -0.61
N ARG A 92 -6.52 -6.22 -1.45
CA ARG A 92 -6.98 -6.42 -2.82
C ARG A 92 -6.89 -5.15 -3.68
N ALA A 93 -5.84 -4.36 -3.48
CA ALA A 93 -5.70 -3.04 -4.08
C ALA A 93 -4.24 -2.67 -4.35
N ASN A 94 -4.03 -1.78 -5.33
CA ASN A 94 -2.73 -1.20 -5.59
C ASN A 94 -2.37 -0.16 -4.52
N VAL A 95 -1.53 -0.54 -3.55
CA VAL A 95 -1.16 0.31 -2.42
C VAL A 95 0.34 0.23 -2.14
N TYR A 96 0.96 1.38 -1.88
CA TYR A 96 2.39 1.47 -1.59
C TYR A 96 2.76 1.12 -0.14
N ARG A 97 1.85 1.32 0.81
CA ARG A 97 2.19 1.24 2.25
C ARG A 97 2.45 -0.18 2.73
N ILE A 98 1.60 -1.12 2.32
CA ILE A 98 1.65 -2.53 2.76
C ILE A 98 1.59 -3.44 1.53
N PRO A 99 2.53 -3.36 0.57
CA PRO A 99 2.47 -4.20 -0.60
C PRO A 99 3.08 -5.57 -0.33
N GLN A 100 2.55 -6.57 -1.03
CA GLN A 100 3.10 -7.92 -1.06
C GLN A 100 3.78 -8.23 -2.39
N LEU A 101 3.51 -7.46 -3.44
CA LEU A 101 4.10 -7.62 -4.77
C LEU A 101 4.39 -6.26 -5.41
N GLU A 102 5.53 -6.14 -6.08
CA GLU A 102 5.92 -4.98 -6.89
C GLU A 102 6.30 -5.45 -8.30
N LEU A 103 6.10 -4.59 -9.30
CA LEU A 103 6.68 -4.72 -10.63
C LEU A 103 7.70 -3.62 -10.91
N GLY A 104 8.98 -4.00 -11.02
CA GLY A 104 10.08 -3.07 -11.32
C GLY A 104 11.11 -3.70 -12.25
N ARG A 105 11.57 -2.95 -13.27
CA ARG A 105 12.63 -3.40 -14.21
C ARG A 105 12.38 -4.81 -14.79
N ASN A 106 11.14 -5.07 -15.21
CA ASN A 106 10.68 -6.36 -15.73
C ASN A 106 10.85 -7.56 -14.77
N ASN A 107 10.98 -7.29 -13.47
CA ASN A 107 10.96 -8.29 -12.41
C ASN A 107 9.80 -8.01 -11.47
N MET A 108 9.27 -9.08 -10.91
CA MET A 108 8.40 -9.04 -9.74
C MET A 108 9.27 -9.16 -8.50
N SER A 109 8.95 -8.43 -7.44
CA SER A 109 9.67 -8.51 -6.16
C SER A 109 8.72 -8.48 -4.96
N VAL A 110 9.24 -8.89 -3.80
CA VAL A 110 8.58 -8.90 -2.48
C VAL A 110 9.55 -8.40 -1.41
N GLY A 111 9.05 -7.89 -0.28
CA GLY A 111 9.90 -7.52 0.87
C GLY A 111 10.51 -6.11 0.80
N PHE A 112 9.68 -5.08 0.74
CA PHE A 112 10.09 -3.73 0.33
C PHE A 112 10.70 -2.85 1.43
N ALA A 113 10.25 -3.00 2.67
CA ALA A 113 10.53 -2.04 3.73
C ALA A 113 10.89 -2.72 5.06
N GLY A 114 11.82 -2.11 5.78
CA GLY A 114 12.19 -2.53 7.12
C GLY A 114 12.61 -4.00 7.15
N ALA A 115 11.99 -4.76 8.06
CA ALA A 115 12.28 -6.18 8.28
C ALA A 115 11.39 -7.12 7.43
N ASN A 116 10.60 -6.58 6.49
CA ASN A 116 9.75 -7.38 5.62
C ASN A 116 10.60 -8.12 4.58
N TYR A 117 10.21 -9.34 4.25
CA TYR A 117 10.84 -10.17 3.22
C TYR A 117 9.82 -11.14 2.64
N GLY A 118 10.23 -11.93 1.66
CA GLY A 118 9.37 -12.95 1.11
C GLY A 118 10.10 -13.85 0.13
N PHE A 119 9.34 -14.75 -0.47
CA PHE A 119 9.83 -15.78 -1.36
C PHE A 119 8.92 -15.85 -2.57
N ILE A 120 9.51 -15.91 -3.75
CA ILE A 120 8.85 -16.15 -5.03
C ILE A 120 9.50 -17.38 -5.65
N ALA A 121 8.67 -18.35 -6.04
CA ALA A 121 9.07 -19.50 -6.86
C ALA A 121 8.31 -19.45 -8.19
N ASP A 122 9.03 -19.58 -9.31
CA ASP A 122 8.43 -19.77 -10.63
C ASP A 122 8.09 -21.25 -10.80
N LEU A 123 6.79 -21.56 -10.87
CA LEU A 123 6.27 -22.93 -11.04
C LEU A 123 6.15 -23.32 -12.53
N GLY A 124 6.57 -22.44 -13.44
CA GLY A 124 6.51 -22.66 -14.87
C GLY A 124 5.12 -22.44 -15.47
N ALA A 125 4.96 -22.92 -16.71
CA ALA A 125 3.75 -22.75 -17.51
C ALA A 125 2.66 -23.79 -17.17
N ILE A 126 2.25 -23.85 -15.90
CA ILE A 126 1.17 -24.73 -15.42
C ILE A 126 -0.18 -24.00 -15.33
N SER A 127 -1.25 -24.74 -15.01
CA SER A 127 -2.54 -24.13 -14.69
C SER A 127 -2.52 -23.55 -13.27
N LEU A 128 -3.09 -22.37 -13.07
CA LEU A 128 -3.28 -21.81 -11.73
C LEU A 128 -4.24 -22.66 -10.90
N ALA A 129 -5.18 -23.37 -11.54
CA ALA A 129 -6.10 -24.28 -10.86
C ALA A 129 -5.36 -25.45 -10.18
N ASP A 130 -4.30 -25.96 -10.81
CA ASP A 130 -3.55 -27.14 -10.39
C ASP A 130 -2.59 -26.86 -9.22
N VAL A 131 -2.35 -25.59 -8.89
CA VAL A 131 -1.53 -25.24 -7.72
C VAL A 131 -2.32 -25.49 -6.44
N THR A 132 -1.88 -26.43 -5.64
CA THR A 132 -2.49 -26.80 -4.35
C THR A 132 -1.46 -26.74 -3.23
N THR A 133 -1.88 -27.07 -2.01
CA THR A 133 -0.96 -27.22 -0.87
C THR A 133 -0.01 -28.41 -1.01
N GLU A 134 -0.27 -29.31 -1.96
CA GLU A 134 0.53 -30.51 -2.22
C GLU A 134 1.62 -30.29 -3.29
N THR A 135 1.58 -29.17 -4.01
CA THR A 135 2.64 -28.77 -4.93
C THR A 135 3.96 -28.65 -4.14
N SER A 136 5.03 -29.31 -4.63
CA SER A 136 6.31 -29.45 -3.92
C SER A 136 6.84 -28.13 -3.36
N GLU A 137 6.79 -27.09 -4.19
CA GLU A 137 7.31 -25.76 -3.90
C GLU A 137 6.48 -25.05 -2.82
N ILE A 138 5.19 -25.38 -2.74
CA ILE A 138 4.25 -24.82 -1.76
C ILE A 138 4.49 -25.42 -0.37
N GLY A 139 4.94 -26.68 -0.30
CA GLY A 139 5.22 -27.37 0.95
C GLY A 139 6.24 -26.64 1.82
N PHE A 140 7.35 -26.17 1.24
CA PHE A 140 8.33 -25.34 1.95
C PHE A 140 7.69 -24.03 2.45
N LEU A 141 6.99 -23.31 1.56
CA LEU A 141 6.39 -22.03 1.90
C LEU A 141 5.31 -22.14 2.98
N LEU A 142 4.55 -23.23 3.05
CA LEU A 142 3.57 -23.47 4.11
C LEU A 142 4.22 -23.72 5.48
N ASN A 143 5.33 -24.45 5.47
CA ASN A 143 5.99 -24.89 6.70
C ASN A 143 7.04 -23.91 7.22
N TYR A 144 7.47 -22.95 6.40
CA TYR A 144 8.39 -21.91 6.82
C TYR A 144 7.83 -21.14 8.05
N ARG A 145 8.71 -20.86 9.01
CA ARG A 145 8.38 -20.13 10.24
C ARG A 145 9.26 -18.89 10.31
N PRO A 146 8.71 -17.69 10.10
CA PRO A 146 9.52 -16.48 10.18
C PRO A 146 10.08 -16.33 11.60
N PRO A 147 11.38 -16.06 11.77
CA PRO A 147 11.94 -15.80 13.09
C PRO A 147 11.33 -14.51 13.66
N ALA A 148 11.23 -14.43 14.98
CA ALA A 148 10.65 -13.26 15.65
C ALA A 148 11.69 -12.18 15.94
N LYS A 149 12.97 -12.54 16.17
CA LYS A 149 14.00 -11.58 16.55
C LYS A 149 14.52 -10.85 15.33
N GLU A 150 14.61 -9.52 15.39
CA GLU A 150 15.04 -8.72 14.25
C GLU A 150 16.38 -9.17 13.66
N ARG A 151 17.36 -9.52 14.51
CA ARG A 151 18.66 -10.00 14.04
C ARG A 151 18.55 -11.26 13.17
N GLU A 152 17.71 -12.21 13.58
CA GLU A 152 17.45 -13.46 12.85
C GLU A 152 16.66 -13.15 11.55
N VAL A 153 15.69 -12.25 11.61
CA VAL A 153 14.94 -11.78 10.44
C VAL A 153 15.86 -11.17 9.37
N ARG A 154 16.86 -10.38 9.77
CA ARG A 154 17.85 -9.82 8.84
C ARG A 154 18.72 -10.88 8.18
N VAL A 155 18.97 -12.01 8.86
CA VAL A 155 19.67 -13.15 8.25
C VAL A 155 18.80 -13.77 7.18
N GLU A 156 17.54 -14.02 7.47
CA GLU A 156 16.58 -14.60 6.52
C GLU A 156 16.31 -13.69 5.32
N GLN A 157 16.17 -12.38 5.53
CA GLN A 157 16.04 -11.38 4.46
C GLN A 157 17.23 -11.38 3.49
N ARG A 158 18.45 -11.69 3.95
CA ARG A 158 19.59 -11.81 3.04
C ARG A 158 19.57 -13.13 2.26
N LYS A 159 19.13 -14.22 2.90
CA LYS A 159 18.98 -15.52 2.25
C LYS A 159 17.87 -15.52 1.21
N SER A 160 16.84 -14.68 1.36
CA SER A 160 15.74 -14.64 0.39
C SER A 160 16.17 -14.19 -1.00
N TYR A 161 17.36 -13.62 -1.20
CA TYR A 161 17.88 -13.36 -2.56
C TYR A 161 17.94 -14.64 -3.40
N GLU A 162 18.38 -15.73 -2.78
CA GLU A 162 18.44 -17.06 -3.38
C GLU A 162 18.46 -18.11 -2.28
N TYR A 163 17.32 -18.76 -2.10
CA TYR A 163 17.09 -19.80 -1.10
C TYR A 163 16.83 -21.12 -1.83
N GLU A 164 17.82 -22.00 -1.84
CA GLU A 164 17.70 -23.33 -2.44
C GLU A 164 17.20 -24.35 -1.41
N THR A 165 16.25 -25.19 -1.83
CA THR A 165 15.76 -26.33 -1.07
C THR A 165 15.67 -27.55 -1.98
N GLU A 166 15.32 -28.71 -1.41
CA GLU A 166 15.01 -29.91 -2.19
C GLU A 166 13.79 -29.73 -3.10
N SER A 167 12.88 -28.81 -2.76
CA SER A 167 11.66 -28.52 -3.52
C SER A 167 11.82 -27.46 -4.60
N GLY A 168 12.94 -26.76 -4.66
CA GLY A 168 13.23 -25.76 -5.70
C GLY A 168 13.99 -24.54 -5.19
N THR A 169 14.04 -23.50 -6.04
CA THR A 169 14.71 -22.24 -5.75
C THR A 169 13.69 -21.14 -5.48
N TYR A 170 13.87 -20.43 -4.37
CA TYR A 170 13.04 -19.30 -3.97
C TYR A 170 13.85 -18.02 -3.96
N ARG A 171 13.27 -16.93 -4.43
CA ARG A 171 13.95 -15.63 -4.53
C ARG A 171 13.02 -14.49 -4.10
N ASP A 172 13.58 -13.38 -3.64
CA ASP A 172 12.86 -12.14 -3.35
C ASP A 172 12.43 -11.41 -4.63
N ARG A 173 12.95 -11.87 -5.77
CA ARG A 173 12.66 -11.39 -7.12
C ARG A 173 12.54 -12.52 -8.13
N ALA A 174 11.61 -12.38 -9.07
CA ALA A 174 11.47 -13.28 -10.21
C ALA A 174 11.31 -12.50 -11.52
N PRO A 175 11.88 -12.97 -12.64
CA PRO A 175 11.62 -12.38 -13.94
C PRO A 175 10.15 -12.55 -14.31
N VAL A 176 9.61 -11.59 -15.07
CA VAL A 176 8.24 -11.69 -15.59
C VAL A 176 8.21 -12.56 -16.84
N ASN A 177 7.71 -13.79 -16.70
CA ASN A 177 7.37 -14.69 -17.80
C ASN A 177 5.84 -14.77 -17.96
N VAL A 178 5.32 -14.34 -19.11
CA VAL A 178 3.89 -14.43 -19.42
C VAL A 178 3.49 -15.90 -19.59
N GLY A 179 2.35 -16.29 -19.04
CA GLY A 179 1.85 -17.66 -19.04
C GLY A 179 2.32 -18.49 -17.84
N HIS A 180 3.36 -18.05 -17.12
CA HIS A 180 3.87 -18.75 -15.95
C HIS A 180 3.02 -18.49 -14.70
N VAL A 181 3.02 -19.47 -13.82
CA VAL A 181 2.45 -19.42 -12.47
C VAL A 181 3.58 -19.31 -11.45
N TYR A 182 3.36 -18.49 -10.43
CA TYR A 182 4.30 -18.25 -9.36
C TYR A 182 3.63 -18.55 -8.02
N ALA A 183 4.41 -19.11 -7.10
CA ALA A 183 4.09 -19.11 -5.69
C ALA A 183 4.79 -17.95 -5.02
N LEU A 184 4.06 -17.19 -4.19
CA LEU A 184 4.61 -16.08 -3.42
C LEU A 184 4.17 -16.19 -1.97
N ARG A 185 5.15 -16.17 -1.06
CA ARG A 185 4.89 -15.87 0.36
C ARG A 185 5.46 -14.51 0.69
N ALA A 186 4.60 -13.59 1.12
CA ALA A 186 5.00 -12.25 1.55
C ALA A 186 4.83 -12.12 3.06
N ILE A 187 5.91 -11.76 3.74
CA ILE A 187 6.00 -11.67 5.19
C ILE A 187 6.26 -10.22 5.56
N SER A 188 5.21 -9.55 6.03
CA SER A 188 5.22 -8.18 6.53
C SER A 188 4.89 -8.17 8.02
N PHE A 189 5.89 -7.91 8.85
CA PHE A 189 5.71 -7.96 10.30
C PHE A 189 4.64 -6.97 10.75
N GLU A 190 3.77 -7.40 11.66
CA GLU A 190 2.61 -6.66 12.19
C GLU A 190 1.48 -6.39 11.17
N GLU A 191 1.73 -6.58 9.88
CA GLU A 191 0.82 -6.16 8.81
C GLU A 191 0.16 -7.33 8.08
N ALA A 192 0.94 -8.30 7.58
CA ALA A 192 0.46 -9.42 6.76
C ALA A 192 1.46 -10.59 6.69
N ASP A 193 0.97 -11.83 6.66
CA ASP A 193 1.74 -13.00 6.20
C ASP A 193 0.83 -13.86 5.33
N VAL A 194 1.06 -13.82 4.02
CA VAL A 194 0.17 -14.44 3.04
C VAL A 194 0.96 -15.29 2.06
N LEU A 195 0.35 -16.42 1.68
CA LEU A 195 0.81 -17.29 0.61
C LEU A 195 -0.23 -17.32 -0.51
N VAL A 196 0.22 -16.91 -1.69
CA VAL A 196 -0.60 -16.71 -2.88
C VAL A 196 0.02 -17.49 -4.04
N ALA A 197 -0.83 -18.04 -4.90
CA ALA A 197 -0.44 -18.45 -6.24
C ALA A 197 -1.00 -17.45 -7.24
N PHE A 198 -0.19 -17.05 -8.22
CA PHE A 198 -0.63 -16.13 -9.25
C PHE A 198 -0.05 -16.45 -10.63
N LYS A 199 -0.80 -16.14 -11.68
CA LYS A 199 -0.42 -16.33 -13.07
C LYS A 199 -0.30 -14.97 -13.76
N VAL A 200 0.81 -14.74 -14.45
CA VAL A 200 0.95 -13.58 -15.34
C VAL A 200 0.23 -13.91 -16.65
N VAL A 201 -1.01 -13.45 -16.82
CA VAL A 201 -1.84 -13.82 -17.97
C VAL A 201 -1.42 -13.07 -19.22
N ARG A 202 -1.11 -11.78 -19.06
CA ARG A 202 -0.79 -10.89 -20.18
C ARG A 202 0.07 -9.73 -19.70
N LYS A 203 0.93 -9.25 -20.59
CA LYS A 203 1.62 -7.96 -20.47
C LYS A 203 1.10 -7.03 -21.55
N ASP A 204 0.56 -5.89 -21.15
CA ASP A 204 0.05 -4.88 -22.07
C ASP A 204 1.19 -4.06 -22.68
N THR A 205 0.91 -3.33 -23.77
CA THR A 205 1.90 -2.52 -24.51
C THR A 205 2.51 -1.40 -23.67
N ASP A 206 1.81 -1.00 -22.61
CA ASP A 206 2.25 -0.02 -21.63
C ASP A 206 3.17 -0.63 -20.54
N GLY A 207 3.41 -1.94 -20.62
CA GLY A 207 4.25 -2.70 -19.71
C GLY A 207 3.55 -3.19 -18.44
N SER A 208 2.28 -2.84 -18.23
CA SER A 208 1.47 -3.35 -17.12
C SER A 208 1.17 -4.83 -17.28
N LEU A 209 0.96 -5.51 -16.16
CA LEU A 209 0.63 -6.94 -16.13
C LEU A 209 -0.83 -7.12 -15.73
N ILE A 210 -1.51 -8.05 -16.40
CA ILE A 210 -2.77 -8.62 -15.94
C ILE A 210 -2.43 -9.93 -15.22
N ILE A 211 -2.75 -9.98 -13.92
CA ILE A 211 -2.40 -11.09 -13.04
C ILE A 211 -3.67 -11.72 -12.50
N PHE A 212 -3.81 -13.02 -12.69
CA PHE A 212 -4.85 -13.82 -12.02
C PHE A 212 -4.24 -14.45 -10.78
N TRP A 213 -4.97 -14.51 -9.67
CA TRP A 213 -4.42 -15.04 -8.43
C TRP A 213 -5.48 -15.70 -7.55
N LYS A 214 -5.00 -16.52 -6.62
CA LYS A 214 -5.81 -17.09 -5.54
C LYS A 214 -5.00 -17.14 -4.26
N MET A 215 -5.66 -16.86 -3.14
CA MET A 215 -5.07 -17.05 -1.82
C MET A 215 -4.96 -18.54 -1.53
N LEU A 216 -3.78 -19.02 -1.14
CA LEU A 216 -3.60 -20.40 -0.67
C LEU A 216 -3.66 -20.46 0.85
N LYS A 217 -3.07 -19.47 1.53
CA LYS A 217 -3.08 -19.38 2.99
C LYS A 217 -2.91 -17.93 3.46
N ASP A 218 -3.73 -17.55 4.44
CA ASP A 218 -3.53 -16.36 5.27
C ASP A 218 -3.03 -16.85 6.65
N PHE A 219 -1.86 -16.37 7.06
CA PHE A 219 -1.20 -16.78 8.31
C PHE A 219 -1.44 -15.75 9.41
N GLU A 220 -1.19 -16.15 10.66
CA GLU A 220 -1.10 -15.17 11.73
C GLU A 220 0.08 -14.23 11.47
N LYS A 221 -0.16 -12.93 11.64
CA LYS A 221 0.84 -11.88 11.40
C LYS A 221 2.02 -12.06 12.35
N PRO A 222 3.26 -12.20 11.85
CA PRO A 222 4.40 -12.35 12.73
C PRO A 222 4.70 -11.04 13.46
N ARG A 223 5.20 -11.17 14.69
CA ARG A 223 5.62 -10.03 15.51
C ARG A 223 7.13 -9.90 15.51
N LEU A 224 7.61 -8.68 15.33
CA LEU A 224 9.03 -8.37 15.34
C LEU A 224 9.46 -8.01 16.76
N ILE A 225 10.37 -8.79 17.33
CA ILE A 225 10.98 -8.53 18.63
C ILE A 225 12.32 -7.83 18.39
N ARG A 226 12.39 -6.56 18.79
CA ARG A 226 13.63 -5.77 18.76
C ARG A 226 14.37 -5.94 20.08
N GLU A 227 15.69 -6.16 20.04
CA GLU A 227 16.50 -6.44 21.23
C GLU A 227 16.45 -5.32 22.29
N GLU A 228 16.12 -4.08 21.92
CA GLU A 228 15.87 -2.99 22.86
C GLU A 228 14.67 -3.22 23.81
N GLN A 229 13.79 -4.19 23.50
CA GLN A 229 12.65 -4.56 24.35
C GLN A 229 12.97 -5.69 25.35
N SER A 230 14.06 -6.44 25.21
CA SER A 230 14.42 -7.50 26.17
C SER A 230 15.24 -7.01 27.37
N LEU A 231 15.73 -5.77 27.34
CA LEU A 231 16.43 -5.15 28.48
C LEU A 231 15.48 -4.44 29.47
N ASN A 232 14.17 -4.38 29.22
CA ASN A 232 13.22 -3.60 30.02
C ASN A 232 12.03 -4.37 30.61
N SER A 233 11.94 -5.70 30.45
CA SER A 233 10.95 -6.51 31.19
C SER A 233 11.38 -6.85 32.63
N GLY A 234 12.49 -6.27 33.09
CA GLY A 234 12.87 -6.23 34.50
C GLY A 234 13.68 -4.96 34.79
N SER A 235 13.24 -4.20 35.78
CA SER A 235 13.87 -2.99 36.35
C SER A 235 13.63 -1.65 35.62
N ALA A 236 12.85 -0.79 36.27
CA ALA A 236 13.33 0.46 36.86
C ALA A 236 14.33 1.36 36.08
N PHE A 237 14.35 1.36 34.74
CA PHE A 237 15.29 2.16 33.95
C PHE A 237 14.66 3.04 32.85
N VAL A 238 13.39 3.46 33.03
CA VAL A 238 12.80 4.55 32.23
C VAL A 238 12.35 5.69 33.15
N SER A 239 13.30 6.45 33.68
CA SER A 239 13.02 7.78 34.23
C SER A 239 14.13 8.81 34.07
N ALA A 240 15.27 8.49 33.42
CA ALA A 240 16.45 9.37 33.51
C ALA A 240 16.96 9.98 32.19
N ARG A 241 16.30 9.79 31.03
CA ARG A 241 16.77 10.39 29.75
C ARG A 241 15.72 11.03 28.84
N TYR A 242 14.47 11.18 29.29
CA TYR A 242 13.38 11.83 28.53
C TYR A 242 12.76 13.03 29.25
N ASP A 243 13.46 13.66 30.19
CA ASP A 243 12.91 14.78 30.97
C ASP A 243 12.88 16.13 30.20
N GLY A 244 13.56 16.23 29.05
CA GLY A 244 13.71 17.50 28.33
C GLY A 244 12.87 17.70 27.05
N SER A 245 12.33 16.65 26.43
CA SER A 245 11.62 16.80 25.15
C SER A 245 10.26 17.47 25.32
N LEU A 246 9.83 18.26 24.33
CA LEU A 246 8.53 18.92 24.36
C LEU A 246 7.41 17.88 24.36
N ALA A 247 7.52 16.83 23.54
CA ALA A 247 6.58 15.71 23.56
C ALA A 247 6.42 15.08 24.95
N ALA A 248 7.51 14.78 25.66
CA ALA A 248 7.43 14.19 27.00
C ALA A 248 6.77 15.12 28.02
N ARG A 249 7.06 16.44 27.96
CA ARG A 249 6.42 17.44 28.82
C ARG A 249 4.92 17.55 28.57
N VAL A 250 4.51 17.51 27.30
CA VAL A 250 3.10 17.53 26.90
C VAL A 250 2.38 16.25 27.33
N GLU A 251 2.97 15.08 27.09
CA GLU A 251 2.38 13.81 27.49
C GLU A 251 2.25 13.70 29.01
N ALA A 252 3.25 14.17 29.77
CA ALA A 252 3.17 14.21 31.22
C ALA A 252 2.03 15.12 31.72
N GLU A 253 1.82 16.28 31.09
CA GLU A 253 0.72 17.19 31.43
C GLU A 253 -0.66 16.61 31.08
N LEU A 254 -0.76 15.89 29.96
CA LEU A 254 -1.98 15.15 29.59
C LEU A 254 -2.32 14.06 30.61
N LYS A 255 -1.32 13.28 31.04
CA LYS A 255 -1.49 12.24 32.06
C LYS A 255 -1.93 12.82 33.40
N LYS A 256 -1.37 13.96 33.83
CA LYS A 256 -1.81 14.68 35.05
C LYS A 256 -3.29 15.07 35.02
N ARG A 257 -3.87 15.23 33.83
CA ARG A 257 -5.30 15.56 33.64
C ARG A 257 -6.19 14.35 33.37
N GLY A 258 -5.64 13.14 33.50
CA GLY A 258 -6.40 11.89 33.32
C GLY A 258 -6.49 11.40 31.87
N PHE A 259 -5.77 12.02 30.92
CA PHE A 259 -5.69 11.55 29.54
C PHE A 259 -4.58 10.49 29.40
N THR A 260 -4.75 9.33 30.04
CA THR A 260 -3.73 8.27 30.09
C THR A 260 -3.54 7.53 28.77
N ASP A 261 -4.56 7.55 27.91
CA ASP A 261 -4.60 6.83 26.63
C ASP A 261 -4.06 7.68 25.46
N VAL A 262 -3.59 8.91 25.73
CA VAL A 262 -3.03 9.81 24.71
C VAL A 262 -1.50 9.71 24.70
N ARG A 263 -0.94 9.46 23.51
CA ARG A 263 0.51 9.44 23.26
C ARG A 263 0.91 10.65 22.43
N VAL A 264 2.10 11.19 22.71
CA VAL A 264 2.62 12.38 22.02
C VAL A 264 4.00 12.06 21.43
N PHE A 265 4.16 12.32 20.14
CA PHE A 265 5.43 12.10 19.44
C PHE A 265 5.84 13.36 18.67
N GLU A 266 7.14 13.53 18.43
CA GLU A 266 7.66 14.57 17.55
C GLU A 266 8.00 13.97 16.18
N GLU A 267 7.31 14.42 15.13
CA GLU A 267 7.62 14.04 13.75
C GLU A 267 7.84 15.31 12.91
N LYS A 268 8.98 15.41 12.22
CA LYS A 268 9.30 16.55 11.32
C LYS A 268 9.07 17.93 11.97
N LYS A 269 9.37 18.06 13.26
CA LYS A 269 9.18 19.28 14.09
C LYS A 269 7.71 19.63 14.38
N LEU A 270 6.77 18.69 14.19
CA LEU A 270 5.38 18.79 14.61
C LEU A 270 5.10 17.80 15.76
N LEU A 271 4.20 18.17 16.66
CA LEU A 271 3.66 17.23 17.64
C LEU A 271 2.54 16.43 17.00
N VAL A 272 2.63 15.11 17.09
CA VAL A 272 1.61 14.15 16.66
C VAL A 272 0.95 13.57 17.91
N LEU A 273 -0.37 13.67 17.98
CA LEU A 273 -1.20 13.11 19.03
C LEU A 273 -1.89 11.84 18.52
N SER A 274 -1.77 10.73 19.23
CA SER A 274 -2.41 9.47 18.86
C SER A 274 -3.01 8.77 20.10
N GLY A 275 -4.09 8.01 19.90
CA GLY A 275 -4.81 7.31 20.97
C GLY A 275 -6.28 7.69 21.10
N THR A 276 -6.83 7.53 22.30
CA THR A 276 -8.26 7.79 22.58
C THR A 276 -8.45 8.82 23.68
N VAL A 277 -9.55 9.58 23.59
CA VAL A 277 -9.98 10.54 24.61
C VAL A 277 -11.46 10.30 24.96
N PRO A 278 -11.92 10.64 26.17
CA PRO A 278 -13.35 10.56 26.48
C PRO A 278 -14.20 11.44 25.55
N LYS A 279 -15.42 11.01 25.23
CA LYS A 279 -16.39 11.80 24.46
C LYS A 279 -16.53 13.24 24.96
N GLY A 280 -16.43 14.20 24.05
CA GLY A 280 -16.51 15.63 24.33
C GLY A 280 -15.21 16.24 24.89
N LYS A 281 -14.12 15.48 25.00
CA LYS A 281 -12.83 15.97 25.53
C LYS A 281 -11.78 16.24 24.46
N LEU A 282 -12.04 15.93 23.19
CA LEU A 282 -11.05 16.15 22.12
C LEU A 282 -10.60 17.62 22.03
N ALA A 283 -11.54 18.56 22.05
CA ALA A 283 -11.22 19.99 21.98
C ALA A 283 -10.40 20.49 23.18
N GLU A 284 -10.60 19.89 24.36
CA GLU A 284 -9.83 20.22 25.57
C GLU A 284 -8.37 19.79 25.41
N VAL A 285 -8.14 18.56 24.95
CA VAL A 285 -6.80 18.01 24.70
C VAL A 285 -6.06 18.84 23.65
N LEU A 286 -6.70 19.14 22.52
CA LEU A 286 -6.06 19.91 21.44
C LEU A 286 -5.65 21.31 21.88
N ARG A 287 -6.52 22.03 22.61
CA ARG A 287 -6.21 23.37 23.14
C ARG A 287 -5.04 23.32 24.12
N LEU A 288 -5.01 22.33 24.99
CA LEU A 288 -3.93 22.16 25.96
C LEU A 288 -2.59 21.91 25.26
N VAL A 289 -2.55 20.97 24.32
CA VAL A 289 -1.32 20.63 23.58
C VAL A 289 -0.84 21.84 22.77
N GLN A 290 -1.74 22.53 22.05
CA GLN A 290 -1.37 23.72 21.29
C GLN A 290 -0.81 24.83 22.19
N LYS A 291 -1.40 25.04 23.37
CA LYS A 291 -0.88 26.00 24.36
C LYS A 291 0.53 25.63 24.83
N LEU A 292 0.78 24.35 25.15
CA LEU A 292 2.09 23.86 25.57
C LEU A 292 3.13 23.91 24.43
N ASN A 293 2.67 23.80 23.18
CA ASN A 293 3.50 23.92 21.97
C ASN A 293 3.69 25.38 21.50
N GLY A 294 3.43 26.37 22.36
CA GLY A 294 3.61 27.79 22.03
C GLY A 294 2.71 28.27 20.89
N GLY A 295 1.50 27.71 20.76
CA GLY A 295 0.53 28.08 19.72
C GLY A 295 0.73 27.37 18.38
N LYS A 296 1.84 26.64 18.20
CA LYS A 296 2.14 25.93 16.96
C LYS A 296 1.12 24.83 16.67
N PRO A 297 0.82 24.57 15.38
CA PRO A 297 -0.11 23.52 14.99
C PRO A 297 0.36 22.15 15.48
N VAL A 298 -0.61 21.28 15.76
CA VAL A 298 -0.42 19.90 16.21
C VAL A 298 -1.19 18.99 15.25
N TYR A 299 -0.62 17.84 14.95
CA TYR A 299 -1.28 16.84 14.12
C TYR A 299 -2.10 15.90 15.01
N ASN A 300 -3.39 15.74 14.71
CA ASN A 300 -4.33 15.04 15.56
C ASN A 300 -4.82 13.74 14.93
N GLU A 301 -4.47 12.61 15.53
CA GLU A 301 -4.99 11.28 15.23
C GLU A 301 -5.83 10.72 16.39
N LEU A 302 -6.26 11.57 17.33
CA LEU A 302 -7.08 11.14 18.45
C LEU A 302 -8.50 10.80 18.02
N THR A 303 -9.06 9.79 18.66
CA THR A 303 -10.46 9.38 18.52
C THR A 303 -11.20 9.53 19.84
N GLU A 304 -12.49 9.83 19.79
CA GLU A 304 -13.34 9.86 20.99
C GLU A 304 -13.91 8.48 21.30
N LYS A 305 -13.89 8.07 22.57
CA LYS A 305 -14.58 6.88 23.09
C LYS A 305 -15.84 7.24 23.85
#